data_AF-A0AAI8MGF3-F1
#
_entry.id   AF-A0AAI8MGF3-F1
#
_cell.length_a   1.000
_cell.length_b   1.000
_cell.length_c   1.000
_cell.angle_alpha   90.00
_cell.angle_beta   90.00
_cell.angle_gamma   90.00
#
_symmetry.space_group_name_H-M   'P 1'
#
loop_
_entity.id
_entity.type
_entity.pdbx_description
1 polymer ?
#
loop_
_entity_poly.entity_id
_entity_poly.type
_entity_poly.pdbx_seq_one_letter_code
_entity_poly.pdbx_strand_id
1 'polypeptide(L)'
;MWLFFLVAWFVLLAAIAFLAQQAFGYDVAHLPAWFAGLPMPQRIATGAILAVALALIGASVWRTSRQDRRLNTLRDRLKKTREDVVVANALQNHLDATVQYLIESDPREAVSALHDKLGEIEQRALLQQGRNESTDMHDQLAEIRRRQQALREMVGKVADQRRAVEPVFTEIRDRQNQLERALHDLETDDRKNSLADRLKDITRDMSTLLSRVNSVQETFATLNQYKEDLAKSHAELVPLRSADVGINALIGELGLNHDRLTKSIDELETGGEAPLGTRVETLSKNKIEIEQRLARIDDSFNILKAVSLDFEELAQRRAQLERSLADVENDSDGKSLADRQNALNDFVLQSRQRLGALQETLTTLNAFKTELSKSQADLVPLKAPVFGIEAMIADVSTTRDLLARTVGEIEASGDVTLASRVDALTKSKREVEDRLARIFDNFNALDALRKDIGGIFSTIRNSLNRIG
;
A
#
# COMPACT_ATOMS: atom_id res chain seq x y z
N MET A 1 -64.34 -11.58 -55.74
CA MET A 1 -63.28 -11.83 -54.74
C MET A 1 -61.98 -11.05 -54.99
N TRP A 2 -61.51 -10.87 -56.24
CA TRP A 2 -60.23 -10.23 -56.53
C TRP A 2 -60.12 -8.75 -56.06
N LEU A 3 -61.17 -7.96 -56.27
CA LEU A 3 -61.26 -6.56 -55.81
C LEU A 3 -61.17 -6.41 -54.28
N PHE A 4 -61.79 -7.33 -53.53
CA PHE A 4 -61.80 -7.29 -52.07
C PHE A 4 -60.40 -7.57 -51.47
N PHE A 5 -59.65 -8.46 -52.12
CA PHE A 5 -58.29 -8.80 -51.71
C PHE A 5 -57.30 -7.66 -51.98
N LEU A 6 -57.44 -6.98 -53.14
CA LEU A 6 -56.64 -5.80 -53.46
C LEU A 6 -56.90 -4.65 -52.47
N VAL A 7 -58.16 -4.41 -52.13
CA VAL A 7 -58.53 -3.39 -51.14
C VAL A 7 -58.00 -3.75 -49.75
N ALA A 8 -58.15 -5.00 -49.31
CA ALA A 8 -57.63 -5.45 -48.01
C ALA A 8 -56.10 -5.30 -47.92
N TRP A 9 -55.38 -5.58 -49.01
CA TRP A 9 -53.93 -5.41 -49.06
C TRP A 9 -53.50 -3.94 -49.04
N PHE A 10 -54.24 -3.08 -49.74
CA PHE A 10 -54.00 -1.64 -49.74
C PHE A 10 -54.24 -1.03 -48.36
N VAL A 11 -55.31 -1.46 -47.68
CA VAL A 11 -55.62 -1.04 -46.31
C VAL A 11 -54.55 -1.51 -45.32
N LEU A 12 -54.06 -2.73 -45.48
CA LEU A 12 -53.00 -3.28 -44.61
C LEU A 12 -51.65 -2.55 -44.81
N LEU A 13 -51.29 -2.22 -46.06
CA LEU A 13 -50.11 -1.40 -46.35
C LEU A 13 -50.22 0.01 -45.80
N ALA A 14 -51.40 0.64 -45.91
CA ALA A 14 -51.65 1.96 -45.33
C ALA A 14 -51.57 1.94 -43.80
N ALA A 15 -52.10 0.90 -43.16
CA ALA A 15 -52.02 0.72 -41.71
C ALA A 15 -50.58 0.51 -41.22
N ILE A 16 -49.77 -0.27 -41.94
CA ILE A 16 -48.35 -0.47 -41.61
C ILE A 16 -47.56 0.83 -41.78
N ALA A 17 -47.80 1.60 -42.84
CA ALA A 17 -47.14 2.89 -43.06
C ALA A 17 -47.46 3.89 -41.94
N PHE A 18 -48.71 3.94 -41.50
CA PHE A 18 -49.15 4.81 -40.40
C PHE A 18 -48.54 4.37 -39.05
N LEU A 19 -48.55 3.07 -38.74
CA LEU A 19 -47.96 2.53 -37.51
C LEU A 19 -46.44 2.68 -37.46
N ALA A 20 -45.73 2.52 -38.59
CA ALA A 20 -44.28 2.70 -38.66
C ALA A 20 -43.86 4.15 -38.39
N GLN A 21 -44.65 5.12 -38.88
CA GLN A 21 -44.41 6.54 -38.62
C GLN A 21 -44.66 6.91 -37.15
N GLN A 22 -45.71 6.34 -36.54
CA GLN A 22 -46.07 6.65 -35.14
C GLN A 22 -45.20 5.94 -34.10
N ALA A 23 -44.79 4.70 -34.33
CA ALA A 23 -44.07 3.89 -33.34
C ALA A 23 -42.54 4.03 -33.42
N PHE A 24 -41.99 4.33 -34.60
CA PHE A 24 -40.54 4.36 -34.83
C PHE A 24 -40.02 5.72 -35.34
N GLY A 25 -40.89 6.71 -35.52
CA GLY A 25 -40.50 8.05 -35.99
C GLY A 25 -39.96 8.09 -37.42
N TYR A 26 -40.22 7.06 -38.23
CA TYR A 26 -39.78 7.03 -39.62
C TYR A 26 -40.62 7.98 -40.47
N ASP A 27 -39.96 8.99 -41.03
CA ASP A 27 -40.62 9.94 -41.93
C ASP A 27 -40.75 9.33 -43.34
N VAL A 28 -41.90 8.71 -43.59
CA VAL A 28 -42.22 7.93 -44.81
C VAL A 28 -42.05 8.76 -46.09
N ALA A 29 -42.17 10.09 -45.99
CA ALA A 29 -41.96 11.03 -47.10
C ALA A 29 -40.51 11.05 -47.62
N HIS A 30 -39.53 10.65 -46.79
CA HIS A 30 -38.10 10.70 -47.12
C HIS A 30 -37.54 9.35 -47.60
N LEU A 31 -38.33 8.27 -47.59
CA LEU A 31 -37.92 6.94 -48.09
C LEU A 31 -37.43 6.95 -49.55
N PRO A 32 -38.04 7.69 -50.49
CA PRO A 32 -37.54 7.75 -51.86
C PRO A 32 -36.16 8.44 -51.95
N ALA A 33 -35.93 9.46 -51.13
CA ALA A 33 -34.66 10.18 -51.07
C ALA A 33 -33.55 9.32 -50.44
N TRP A 34 -33.88 8.53 -49.41
CA TRP A 34 -32.96 7.55 -48.82
C TRP A 34 -32.62 6.42 -49.78
N PHE A 35 -33.60 5.92 -50.54
CA PHE A 35 -33.38 4.95 -51.61
C PHE A 35 -32.46 5.49 -52.70
N ALA A 36 -32.63 6.76 -53.08
CA ALA A 36 -31.80 7.47 -54.04
C ALA A 36 -30.42 7.91 -53.49
N GLY A 37 -30.14 7.72 -52.19
CA GLY A 37 -28.83 7.94 -51.57
C GLY A 37 -27.99 6.65 -51.40
N LEU A 38 -28.62 5.48 -51.50
CA LEU A 38 -27.95 4.19 -51.27
C LEU A 38 -26.99 3.80 -52.42
N PRO A 39 -25.85 3.14 -52.16
CA PRO A 39 -24.95 2.60 -53.19
C PRO A 39 -25.65 1.62 -54.14
N MET A 40 -25.29 1.62 -55.42
CA MET A 40 -25.96 0.85 -56.48
C MET A 40 -26.23 -0.64 -56.17
N PRO A 41 -25.33 -1.43 -55.55
CA PRO A 41 -25.63 -2.83 -55.22
C PRO A 41 -26.73 -2.98 -54.16
N GLN A 42 -26.86 -2.03 -53.23
CA GLN A 42 -27.88 -2.08 -52.18
C GLN A 42 -29.26 -1.70 -52.70
N ARG A 43 -29.35 -0.82 -53.71
CA ARG A 43 -30.60 -0.53 -54.44
C ARG A 43 -31.14 -1.75 -55.18
N ILE A 44 -30.24 -2.51 -55.81
CA ILE A 44 -30.61 -3.72 -56.53
C ILE A 44 -31.12 -4.78 -55.54
N ALA A 45 -30.45 -4.94 -54.39
CA ALA A 45 -30.88 -5.88 -53.35
C ALA A 45 -32.25 -5.53 -52.76
N THR A 46 -32.48 -4.27 -52.40
CA THR A 46 -33.78 -3.83 -51.87
C THR A 46 -34.89 -3.88 -52.92
N GLY A 47 -34.59 -3.55 -54.18
CA GLY A 47 -35.51 -3.75 -55.30
C GLY A 47 -35.86 -5.22 -55.54
N ALA A 48 -34.88 -6.12 -55.44
CA ALA A 48 -35.10 -7.57 -55.58
C ALA A 48 -35.97 -8.13 -54.45
N ILE A 49 -35.79 -7.67 -53.21
CA ILE A 49 -36.61 -8.08 -52.07
C ILE A 49 -38.08 -7.69 -52.30
N LEU A 50 -38.34 -6.47 -52.77
CA LEU A 50 -39.69 -6.02 -53.11
C LEU A 50 -40.30 -6.83 -54.27
N ALA A 51 -39.51 -7.14 -55.30
CA ALA A 51 -39.96 -7.95 -56.42
C ALA A 51 -40.30 -9.38 -56.00
N VAL A 52 -39.49 -9.99 -55.13
CA VAL A 52 -39.74 -11.33 -54.58
C VAL A 52 -40.99 -11.34 -53.70
N ALA A 53 -41.19 -10.32 -52.88
CA ALA A 53 -42.40 -10.18 -52.07
C ALA A 53 -43.66 -10.09 -52.94
N LEU A 54 -43.63 -9.29 -54.01
CA LEU A 54 -44.73 -9.20 -54.97
C LEU A 54 -44.97 -10.51 -55.73
N ALA A 55 -43.90 -11.24 -56.10
CA ALA A 55 -44.01 -12.54 -56.76
C ALA A 55 -44.62 -13.61 -55.83
N LEU A 56 -44.27 -13.61 -54.54
CA LEU A 56 -44.86 -14.50 -53.53
C LEU A 56 -46.35 -14.23 -53.32
N ILE A 57 -46.75 -12.96 -53.35
CA ILE A 57 -48.17 -12.55 -53.27
C ILE A 57 -48.91 -12.99 -54.54
N GLY A 58 -48.32 -12.82 -55.73
CA GLY A 58 -48.91 -13.31 -56.98
C GLY A 58 -49.07 -14.83 -57.01
N ALA A 59 -48.08 -15.56 -56.49
CA ALA A 59 -48.10 -17.03 -56.43
C ALA A 59 -49.16 -17.56 -55.46
N SER A 60 -49.41 -16.87 -54.34
CA SER A 60 -50.44 -17.28 -53.37
C SER A 60 -51.86 -17.12 -53.93
N VAL A 61 -52.11 -16.04 -54.69
CA VAL A 61 -53.37 -15.79 -55.39
C VAL A 61 -53.59 -16.79 -56.53
N TRP A 62 -52.53 -17.16 -57.25
CA TRP A 62 -52.61 -18.19 -58.30
C TRP A 62 -52.94 -19.58 -57.72
N ARG A 63 -52.40 -19.89 -56.54
CA ARG A 63 -52.61 -21.18 -55.87
C ARG A 63 -54.06 -21.33 -55.36
N THR A 64 -54.64 -20.29 -54.80
CA THR A 64 -56.05 -20.29 -54.34
C THR A 64 -57.03 -20.37 -55.50
N SER A 65 -56.77 -19.64 -56.60
CA SER A 65 -57.57 -19.75 -57.84
C SER A 65 -57.57 -21.16 -58.44
N ARG A 66 -56.44 -21.88 -58.36
CA ARG A 66 -56.31 -23.25 -58.89
C ARG A 66 -57.00 -24.29 -58.01
N GLN A 67 -57.13 -24.04 -56.71
CA GLN A 67 -57.86 -24.92 -55.79
C GLN A 67 -59.39 -24.87 -56.03
N ASP A 68 -59.96 -23.69 -56.28
CA ASP A 68 -61.39 -23.54 -56.59
C ASP A 68 -61.80 -24.28 -57.87
N ARG A 69 -60.94 -24.27 -58.90
CA ARG A 69 -61.20 -25.01 -60.15
C ARG A 69 -61.25 -26.53 -59.94
N ARG A 70 -60.42 -27.07 -59.04
CA ARG A 70 -60.42 -28.50 -58.72
C ARG A 70 -61.67 -28.92 -57.94
N LEU A 71 -62.16 -28.08 -57.03
CA LEU A 71 -63.39 -28.34 -56.27
C LEU A 71 -64.64 -28.36 -57.16
N ASN A 72 -64.73 -27.46 -58.14
CA ASN A 72 -65.86 -27.46 -59.08
C ASN A 72 -65.87 -28.72 -59.97
N THR A 73 -64.71 -29.17 -60.44
CA THR A 73 -64.62 -30.40 -61.26
C THR A 73 -64.99 -31.67 -60.49
N LEU A 74 -64.76 -31.68 -59.17
CA LEU A 74 -65.16 -32.80 -58.29
C LEU A 74 -66.66 -32.77 -58.01
N ARG A 75 -67.25 -31.58 -57.82
CA ARG A 75 -68.69 -31.40 -57.61
C ARG A 75 -69.51 -31.83 -58.84
N ASP A 76 -69.04 -31.52 -60.05
CA ASP A 76 -69.71 -31.94 -61.29
C ASP A 76 -69.65 -33.46 -61.51
N ARG A 77 -68.53 -34.10 -61.17
CA ARG A 77 -68.41 -35.57 -61.24
C ARG A 77 -69.33 -36.27 -60.24
N LEU A 78 -69.46 -35.72 -59.03
CA LEU A 78 -70.31 -36.28 -57.98
C LEU A 78 -71.81 -36.18 -58.33
N LYS A 79 -72.20 -35.11 -59.04
CA LYS A 79 -73.57 -34.93 -59.52
C LYS A 79 -73.93 -35.95 -60.61
N LYS A 80 -73.01 -36.20 -61.53
CA LYS A 80 -73.19 -37.18 -62.62
C LYS A 80 -73.32 -38.62 -62.12
N THR A 81 -72.50 -39.01 -61.13
CA THR A 81 -72.59 -40.35 -60.51
C THR A 81 -73.89 -40.57 -59.73
N ARG A 82 -74.52 -39.50 -59.22
CA ARG A 82 -75.80 -39.60 -58.50
C ARG A 82 -76.97 -39.79 -59.46
N GLU A 83 -76.90 -39.23 -60.67
CA GLU A 83 -77.91 -39.41 -61.72
C GLU A 83 -77.88 -40.84 -62.30
N ASP A 84 -76.69 -41.45 -62.45
CA ASP A 84 -76.53 -42.83 -62.94
C ASP A 84 -77.04 -43.91 -61.96
N VAL A 85 -76.95 -43.66 -60.64
CA VAL A 85 -77.42 -44.59 -59.60
C VAL A 85 -78.95 -44.63 -59.48
N VAL A 86 -79.65 -43.53 -59.80
CA VAL A 86 -81.12 -43.48 -59.78
C VAL A 86 -81.71 -44.25 -60.96
N VAL A 87 -81.02 -44.31 -62.11
CA VAL A 87 -81.44 -45.08 -63.29
C VAL A 87 -81.24 -46.59 -63.07
N ALA A 88 -80.19 -46.99 -62.34
CA ALA A 88 -79.94 -48.40 -62.00
C ALA A 88 -80.98 -48.97 -61.00
N ASN A 89 -81.44 -48.16 -60.04
CA ASN A 89 -82.43 -48.58 -59.04
C ASN A 89 -83.85 -48.75 -59.61
N ALA A 90 -84.19 -48.06 -60.71
CA ALA A 90 -85.48 -48.22 -61.39
C ALA A 90 -85.58 -49.54 -62.19
N LEU A 91 -84.45 -50.11 -62.62
CA LEU A 91 -84.37 -51.35 -63.40
C LEU A 91 -84.43 -52.61 -62.52
N GLN A 92 -84.05 -52.48 -61.25
CA GLN A 92 -84.00 -53.59 -60.28
C GLN A 92 -85.41 -53.94 -59.73
N ASN A 93 -86.30 -52.96 -59.58
CA ASN A 93 -87.69 -53.18 -59.18
C ASN A 93 -88.54 -53.90 -60.25
N HIS A 94 -88.16 -53.83 -61.52
CA HIS A 94 -88.90 -54.50 -62.59
C HIS A 94 -88.60 -56.00 -62.66
N LEU A 95 -87.43 -56.42 -62.18
CA LEU A 95 -86.98 -57.81 -62.20
C LEU A 95 -87.59 -58.63 -61.03
N ASP A 96 -87.77 -58.01 -59.87
CA ASP A 96 -88.39 -58.63 -58.68
C ASP A 96 -89.87 -59.00 -58.91
N ALA A 97 -90.62 -58.16 -59.61
CA ALA A 97 -92.02 -58.43 -59.98
C ALA A 97 -92.18 -59.65 -60.91
N THR A 98 -91.14 -60.02 -61.66
CA THR A 98 -91.18 -61.12 -62.63
C THR A 98 -90.73 -62.45 -62.00
N VAL A 99 -89.89 -62.39 -60.95
CA VAL A 99 -89.49 -63.57 -60.16
C VAL A 99 -90.62 -64.04 -59.23
N GLN A 100 -91.45 -63.12 -58.73
CA GLN A 100 -92.58 -63.45 -57.85
C GLN A 100 -93.72 -64.18 -58.58
N TYR A 101 -93.91 -63.93 -59.89
CA TYR A 101 -94.88 -64.66 -60.72
C TYR A 101 -94.42 -66.08 -61.13
N LEU A 102 -93.12 -66.39 -60.98
CA LEU A 102 -92.55 -67.69 -61.36
C LEU A 102 -92.39 -68.66 -60.16
N ILE A 103 -92.57 -68.18 -58.93
CA ILE A 103 -92.49 -68.97 -57.69
C ILE A 103 -93.89 -69.50 -57.26
N GLU A 104 -94.98 -68.99 -57.85
CA GLU A 104 -96.36 -69.24 -57.38
C GLU A 104 -97.20 -70.17 -58.29
N SER A 105 -96.59 -70.91 -59.23
CA SER A 105 -97.31 -71.93 -60.01
C SER A 105 -96.57 -73.27 -60.05
N ASP A 106 -97.07 -74.22 -59.27
CA ASP A 106 -96.53 -75.57 -59.10
C ASP A 106 -96.99 -76.48 -60.28
N PRO A 107 -96.11 -77.30 -60.88
CA PRO A 107 -96.30 -77.94 -62.19
C PRO A 107 -97.28 -79.13 -62.20
N ARG A 108 -98.09 -79.31 -61.14
CA ARG A 108 -99.04 -80.43 -61.00
C ARG A 108 -100.47 -80.09 -61.42
N GLU A 109 -100.85 -78.81 -61.45
CA GLU A 109 -102.17 -78.37 -61.98
C GLU A 109 -102.23 -78.37 -63.52
N ALA A 110 -101.08 -78.28 -64.19
CA ALA A 110 -100.99 -78.40 -65.65
C ALA A 110 -101.18 -79.85 -66.15
N VAL A 111 -100.91 -80.86 -65.30
CA VAL A 111 -100.99 -82.28 -65.68
C VAL A 111 -102.36 -82.89 -65.37
N SER A 112 -103.04 -82.43 -64.31
CA SER A 112 -104.44 -82.85 -64.03
C SER A 112 -105.44 -82.29 -65.05
N ALA A 113 -105.26 -81.04 -65.50
CA ALA A 113 -106.10 -80.44 -66.54
C ALA A 113 -105.96 -81.09 -67.93
N LEU A 114 -104.85 -81.79 -68.20
CA LEU A 114 -104.64 -82.58 -69.41
C LEU A 114 -105.25 -83.99 -69.33
N HIS A 115 -105.34 -84.57 -68.14
CA HIS A 115 -105.95 -85.89 -67.94
C HIS A 115 -107.48 -85.83 -67.91
N ASP A 116 -108.04 -84.76 -67.36
CA ASP A 116 -109.50 -84.53 -67.30
C ASP A 116 -110.10 -84.24 -68.69
N LYS A 117 -109.33 -83.56 -69.57
CA LYS A 117 -109.73 -83.29 -70.96
C LYS A 117 -109.58 -84.46 -71.93
N LEU A 118 -108.86 -85.52 -71.54
CA LEU A 118 -108.77 -86.74 -72.34
C LEU A 118 -109.90 -87.73 -71.99
N GLY A 119 -110.37 -87.75 -70.74
CA GLY A 119 -111.53 -88.54 -70.33
C GLY A 119 -112.89 -88.02 -70.86
N GLU A 120 -113.05 -86.70 -71.00
CA GLU A 120 -114.31 -86.10 -71.49
C GLU A 120 -114.52 -86.21 -73.02
N ILE A 121 -113.47 -86.50 -73.79
CA ILE A 121 -113.54 -86.59 -75.26
C ILE A 121 -113.77 -88.03 -75.72
N GLU A 122 -113.28 -89.03 -74.96
CA GLU A 122 -113.42 -90.44 -75.33
C GLU A 122 -114.81 -91.02 -75.00
N GLN A 123 -115.55 -90.42 -74.07
CA GLN A 123 -116.88 -90.88 -73.65
C GLN A 123 -118.06 -90.20 -74.37
N ARG A 124 -117.83 -89.13 -75.14
CA ARG A 124 -118.83 -88.54 -76.05
C ARG A 124 -118.79 -89.09 -77.49
N ALA A 125 -117.82 -89.95 -77.81
CA ALA A 125 -117.61 -90.46 -79.16
C ALA A 125 -118.26 -91.83 -79.45
N LEU A 126 -118.98 -92.45 -78.50
CA LEU A 126 -119.47 -93.84 -78.62
C LEU A 126 -120.99 -94.07 -78.62
N LEU A 127 -121.87 -93.06 -78.79
CA LEU A 127 -123.33 -93.32 -78.74
C LEU A 127 -124.26 -92.67 -79.78
N GLN A 128 -123.78 -92.11 -80.89
CA GLN A 128 -124.62 -91.84 -82.08
C GLN A 128 -123.74 -91.97 -83.33
N GLN A 129 -123.41 -93.17 -83.82
CA GLN A 129 -124.24 -93.95 -84.74
C GLN A 129 -124.90 -93.01 -85.76
N GLY A 130 -124.26 -92.79 -86.91
CA GLY A 130 -124.32 -93.76 -87.98
C GLY A 130 -125.47 -93.40 -88.92
N ARG A 131 -125.08 -92.99 -90.14
CA ARG A 131 -125.93 -92.63 -91.30
C ARG A 131 -126.60 -91.26 -91.28
N ASN A 132 -125.82 -90.22 -91.57
CA ASN A 132 -125.90 -89.45 -92.83
C ASN A 132 -125.08 -88.15 -92.71
N GLU A 133 -123.75 -88.26 -92.59
CA GLU A 133 -122.82 -87.13 -92.60
C GLU A 133 -121.97 -87.19 -93.87
N SER A 134 -122.55 -86.79 -95.00
CA SER A 134 -121.81 -86.66 -96.26
C SER A 134 -121.39 -85.21 -96.55
N THR A 135 -121.63 -84.26 -95.63
CA THR A 135 -121.44 -82.82 -95.91
C THR A 135 -120.83 -81.99 -94.78
N ASP A 136 -120.56 -82.54 -93.58
CA ASP A 136 -120.05 -81.78 -92.42
C ASP A 136 -118.60 -82.13 -91.98
N MET A 137 -117.99 -83.19 -92.57
CA MET A 137 -116.58 -83.55 -92.27
C MET A 137 -115.54 -82.57 -92.85
N HIS A 138 -115.92 -81.71 -93.80
CA HIS A 138 -114.99 -80.72 -94.36
C HIS A 138 -114.75 -79.52 -93.43
N ASP A 139 -115.77 -79.08 -92.70
CA ASP A 139 -115.65 -77.91 -91.82
C ASP A 139 -114.90 -78.22 -90.52
N GLN A 140 -115.08 -79.43 -89.95
CA GLN A 140 -114.30 -79.86 -88.78
C GLN A 140 -112.80 -80.10 -89.10
N LEU A 141 -112.48 -80.57 -90.32
CA LEU A 141 -111.09 -80.67 -90.80
C LEU A 141 -110.44 -79.29 -90.97
N ALA A 142 -111.20 -78.26 -91.36
CA ALA A 142 -110.70 -76.90 -91.48
C ALA A 142 -110.39 -76.27 -90.10
N GLU A 143 -111.24 -76.51 -89.10
CA GLU A 143 -111.06 -75.99 -87.74
C GLU A 143 -109.88 -76.67 -87.00
N ILE A 144 -109.75 -78.00 -87.13
CA ILE A 144 -108.60 -78.74 -86.57
C ILE A 144 -107.28 -78.30 -87.24
N ARG A 145 -107.29 -78.04 -88.56
CA ARG A 145 -106.12 -77.46 -89.24
C ARG A 145 -105.77 -76.08 -88.70
N ARG A 146 -106.76 -75.21 -88.42
CA ARG A 146 -106.48 -73.89 -87.81
C ARG A 146 -105.89 -74.01 -86.40
N ARG A 147 -106.39 -74.91 -85.56
CA ARG A 147 -105.85 -75.11 -84.20
C ARG A 147 -104.46 -75.73 -84.20
N GLN A 148 -104.20 -76.71 -85.08
CA GLN A 148 -102.85 -77.25 -85.25
C GLN A 148 -101.89 -76.19 -85.80
N GLN A 149 -102.34 -75.31 -86.70
CA GLN A 149 -101.54 -74.20 -87.19
C GLN A 149 -101.21 -73.19 -86.08
N ALA A 150 -102.19 -72.83 -85.24
CA ALA A 150 -101.99 -71.90 -84.12
C ALA A 150 -101.05 -72.46 -83.03
N LEU A 151 -101.16 -73.75 -82.70
CA LEU A 151 -100.22 -74.42 -81.78
C LEU A 151 -98.81 -74.51 -82.38
N ARG A 152 -98.70 -74.78 -83.69
CA ARG A 152 -97.41 -74.82 -84.39
C ARG A 152 -96.76 -73.44 -84.46
N GLU A 153 -97.55 -72.38 -84.61
CA GLU A 153 -97.07 -71.00 -84.47
C GLU A 153 -96.66 -70.66 -83.04
N MET A 154 -97.40 -71.10 -82.01
CA MET A 154 -97.01 -70.87 -80.61
C MET A 154 -95.73 -71.61 -80.23
N VAL A 155 -95.61 -72.88 -80.63
CA VAL A 155 -94.38 -73.67 -80.42
C VAL A 155 -93.23 -73.09 -81.23
N GLY A 156 -93.49 -72.61 -82.45
CA GLY A 156 -92.53 -71.83 -83.24
C GLY A 156 -92.04 -70.60 -82.47
N LYS A 157 -92.97 -69.77 -81.97
CA LYS A 157 -92.65 -68.59 -81.16
C LYS A 157 -91.87 -68.90 -79.88
N VAL A 158 -92.21 -69.97 -79.17
CA VAL A 158 -91.50 -70.39 -77.95
C VAL A 158 -90.13 -70.98 -78.28
N ALA A 159 -90.01 -71.75 -79.36
CA ALA A 159 -88.72 -72.23 -79.85
C ALA A 159 -87.83 -71.07 -80.32
N ASP A 160 -88.41 -70.06 -80.97
CA ASP A 160 -87.73 -68.84 -81.39
C ASP A 160 -87.31 -67.98 -80.20
N GLN A 161 -88.15 -67.86 -79.17
CA GLN A 161 -87.79 -67.21 -77.90
C GLN A 161 -86.69 -67.96 -77.17
N ARG A 162 -86.74 -69.30 -77.09
CA ARG A 162 -85.67 -70.12 -76.50
C ARG A 162 -84.37 -69.97 -77.28
N ARG A 163 -84.44 -69.95 -78.61
CA ARG A 163 -83.30 -69.69 -79.49
C ARG A 163 -82.75 -68.27 -79.33
N ALA A 164 -83.59 -67.30 -78.98
CA ALA A 164 -83.18 -65.92 -78.69
C ALA A 164 -82.56 -65.75 -77.29
N VAL A 165 -82.92 -66.60 -76.32
CA VAL A 165 -82.43 -66.51 -74.92
C VAL A 165 -81.16 -67.33 -74.67
N GLU A 166 -80.97 -68.46 -75.37
CA GLU A 166 -79.74 -69.26 -75.31
C GLU A 166 -78.43 -68.43 -75.45
N PRO A 167 -78.30 -67.49 -76.43
CA PRO A 167 -77.09 -66.67 -76.55
C PRO A 167 -76.84 -65.77 -75.32
N VAL A 168 -77.90 -65.34 -74.62
CA VAL A 168 -77.78 -64.51 -73.41
C VAL A 168 -77.22 -65.35 -72.25
N PHE A 169 -77.66 -66.60 -72.09
CA PHE A 169 -77.10 -67.48 -71.06
C PHE A 169 -75.64 -67.84 -71.33
N THR A 170 -75.26 -68.07 -72.61
CA THR A 170 -73.86 -68.27 -72.96
C THR A 170 -73.03 -67.01 -72.71
N GLU A 171 -73.56 -65.82 -73.02
CA GLU A 171 -72.87 -64.56 -72.74
C GLU A 171 -72.73 -64.29 -71.24
N ILE A 172 -73.76 -64.57 -70.43
CA ILE A 172 -73.69 -64.43 -68.96
C ILE A 172 -72.64 -65.38 -68.39
N ARG A 173 -72.62 -66.64 -68.85
CA ARG A 173 -71.62 -67.63 -68.41
C ARG A 173 -70.20 -67.21 -68.83
N ASP A 174 -70.03 -66.67 -70.03
CA ASP A 174 -68.75 -66.15 -70.49
C ASP A 174 -68.32 -64.92 -69.67
N ARG A 175 -69.23 -63.99 -69.39
CA ARG A 175 -68.94 -62.84 -68.51
C ARG A 175 -68.63 -63.26 -67.08
N GLN A 176 -69.32 -64.27 -66.55
CA GLN A 176 -69.01 -64.82 -65.22
C GLN A 176 -67.59 -65.43 -65.20
N ASN A 177 -67.24 -66.23 -66.21
CA ASN A 177 -65.89 -66.79 -66.33
C ASN A 177 -64.82 -65.68 -66.50
N GLN A 178 -65.14 -64.61 -67.23
CA GLN A 178 -64.26 -63.44 -67.37
C GLN A 178 -64.08 -62.72 -66.04
N LEU A 179 -65.15 -62.56 -65.25
CA LEU A 179 -65.08 -61.97 -63.91
C LEU A 179 -64.29 -62.85 -62.95
N GLU A 180 -64.50 -64.17 -62.95
CA GLU A 180 -63.75 -65.10 -62.09
C GLU A 180 -62.25 -65.07 -62.42
N ARG A 181 -61.88 -65.04 -63.71
CA ARG A 181 -60.48 -64.84 -64.12
C ARG A 181 -59.94 -63.48 -63.68
N ALA A 182 -60.68 -62.40 -63.93
CA ALA A 182 -60.25 -61.07 -63.52
C ALA A 182 -60.11 -60.94 -62.00
N LEU A 183 -60.96 -61.61 -61.21
CA LEU A 183 -60.91 -61.62 -59.76
C LEU A 183 -59.73 -62.44 -59.25
N HIS A 184 -59.43 -63.57 -59.90
CA HIS A 184 -58.24 -64.36 -59.63
C HIS A 184 -56.94 -63.60 -59.98
N ASP A 185 -56.90 -62.91 -61.11
CA ASP A 185 -55.77 -62.06 -61.51
C ASP A 185 -55.60 -60.86 -60.55
N LEU A 186 -56.68 -60.42 -59.89
CA LEU A 186 -56.65 -59.34 -58.90
C LEU A 186 -56.23 -59.83 -57.51
N GLU A 187 -56.64 -61.05 -57.14
CA GLU A 187 -56.29 -61.69 -55.87
C GLU A 187 -54.85 -62.20 -55.85
N THR A 188 -54.41 -62.78 -56.97
CA THR A 188 -53.08 -63.33 -57.18
C THR A 188 -52.41 -62.66 -58.38
N ASP A 189 -51.36 -61.89 -58.09
CA ASP A 189 -50.53 -61.25 -59.11
C ASP A 189 -49.71 -62.31 -59.89
N ASP A 190 -49.07 -61.92 -60.99
CA ASP A 190 -48.21 -62.78 -61.86
C ASP A 190 -47.11 -63.51 -61.07
N ARG A 191 -46.76 -63.00 -59.88
CA ARG A 191 -45.78 -63.57 -58.95
C ARG A 191 -46.38 -64.51 -57.89
N LYS A 192 -47.67 -64.83 -57.97
CA LYS A 192 -48.46 -65.59 -56.99
C LYS A 192 -48.56 -64.94 -55.61
N ASN A 193 -48.32 -63.63 -55.51
CA ASN A 193 -48.49 -62.90 -54.26
C ASN A 193 -49.97 -62.55 -54.09
N SER A 194 -50.49 -62.80 -52.88
CA SER A 194 -51.83 -62.38 -52.55
C SER A 194 -51.93 -60.85 -52.43
N LEU A 195 -53.11 -60.28 -52.63
CA LEU A 195 -53.37 -58.86 -52.38
C LEU A 195 -52.99 -58.44 -50.95
N ALA A 196 -53.16 -59.34 -49.97
CA ALA A 196 -52.78 -59.10 -48.58
C ALA A 196 -51.26 -58.97 -48.40
N ASP A 197 -50.47 -59.80 -49.09
CA ASP A 197 -49.01 -59.71 -49.06
C ASP A 197 -48.51 -58.41 -49.69
N ARG A 198 -49.11 -58.00 -50.81
CA ARG A 198 -48.80 -56.71 -51.47
C ARG A 198 -49.10 -55.52 -50.56
N LEU A 199 -50.21 -55.56 -49.82
CA LEU A 199 -50.56 -54.51 -48.85
C LEU A 199 -49.55 -54.46 -47.70
N LYS A 200 -49.11 -55.63 -47.21
CA LYS A 200 -48.08 -55.73 -46.17
C LYS A 200 -46.73 -55.19 -46.65
N ASP A 201 -46.33 -55.52 -47.87
CA ASP A 201 -45.11 -55.00 -48.49
C ASP A 201 -45.17 -53.48 -48.68
N ILE A 202 -46.28 -52.95 -49.20
CA ILE A 202 -46.49 -51.50 -49.31
C ILE A 202 -46.43 -50.82 -47.93
N THR A 203 -46.99 -51.44 -46.90
CA THR A 203 -46.93 -50.92 -45.53
C THR A 203 -45.49 -50.89 -45.00
N ARG A 204 -44.71 -51.93 -45.30
CA ARG A 204 -43.29 -52.02 -44.93
C ARG A 204 -42.43 -51.02 -45.71
N ASP A 205 -42.72 -50.83 -46.99
CA ASP A 205 -42.04 -49.83 -47.82
C ASP A 205 -42.39 -48.42 -47.33
N MET A 206 -43.65 -48.17 -46.97
CA MET A 206 -44.09 -46.91 -46.40
C MET A 206 -43.40 -46.61 -45.08
N SER A 207 -43.25 -47.59 -44.18
CA SER A 207 -42.52 -47.37 -42.92
C SER A 207 -41.03 -47.12 -43.14
N THR A 208 -40.43 -47.82 -44.11
CA THR A 208 -39.04 -47.61 -44.53
C THR A 208 -38.85 -46.21 -45.14
N LEU A 209 -39.78 -45.77 -46.00
CA LEU A 209 -39.77 -44.44 -46.58
C LEU A 209 -39.96 -43.36 -45.52
N LEU A 210 -40.89 -43.53 -44.58
CA LEU A 210 -41.07 -42.59 -43.47
C LEU A 210 -39.82 -42.48 -42.59
N SER A 211 -39.16 -43.60 -42.29
CA SER A 211 -37.88 -43.59 -41.57
C SER A 211 -36.80 -42.82 -42.34
N ARG A 212 -36.69 -43.03 -43.65
CA ARG A 212 -35.76 -42.28 -44.51
C ARG A 212 -36.11 -40.79 -44.61
N VAL A 213 -37.38 -40.43 -44.65
CA VAL A 213 -37.80 -39.03 -44.63
C VAL A 213 -37.42 -38.37 -43.30
N ASN A 214 -37.62 -39.06 -42.18
CA ASN A 214 -37.22 -38.55 -40.87
C ASN A 214 -35.70 -38.35 -40.77
N SER A 215 -34.89 -39.29 -41.27
CA SER A 215 -33.43 -39.13 -41.26
C SER A 215 -32.96 -38.01 -42.19
N VAL A 216 -33.62 -37.81 -43.34
CA VAL A 216 -33.35 -36.66 -44.21
C VAL A 216 -33.75 -35.35 -43.53
N GLN A 217 -34.88 -35.31 -42.81
CA GLN A 217 -35.31 -34.15 -42.06
C GLN A 217 -34.33 -33.81 -40.92
N GLU A 218 -33.83 -34.83 -40.21
CA GLU A 218 -32.82 -34.67 -39.16
C GLU A 218 -31.49 -34.15 -39.73
N THR A 219 -31.01 -34.72 -40.84
CA THR A 219 -29.80 -34.22 -41.52
C THR A 219 -29.97 -32.81 -42.10
N PHE A 220 -31.18 -32.43 -42.52
CA PHE A 220 -31.46 -31.05 -42.91
C PHE A 220 -31.46 -30.09 -41.72
N ALA A 221 -31.94 -30.54 -40.55
CA ALA A 221 -31.88 -29.76 -39.32
C ALA A 221 -30.42 -29.53 -38.88
N THR A 222 -29.58 -30.58 -38.89
CA THR A 222 -28.15 -30.44 -38.56
C THR A 222 -27.40 -29.58 -39.57
N LEU A 223 -27.72 -29.67 -40.86
CA LEU A 223 -27.14 -28.81 -41.89
C LEU A 223 -27.50 -27.33 -41.66
N ASN A 224 -28.75 -27.04 -41.28
CA ASN A 224 -29.15 -25.67 -40.94
C ASN A 224 -28.43 -25.16 -39.69
N GLN A 225 -28.22 -26.01 -38.69
CA GLN A 225 -27.44 -25.66 -37.52
C GLN A 225 -25.98 -25.34 -37.89
N TYR A 226 -25.31 -26.18 -38.69
CA TYR A 226 -23.95 -25.90 -39.16
C TYR A 226 -23.87 -24.62 -40.00
N LYS A 227 -24.89 -24.33 -40.80
CA LYS A 227 -24.97 -23.07 -41.55
C LYS A 227 -25.06 -21.87 -40.60
N GLU A 228 -25.84 -21.97 -39.54
CA GLU A 228 -25.96 -20.91 -38.53
C GLU A 228 -24.65 -20.74 -37.75
N ASP A 229 -24.01 -21.82 -37.34
CA ASP A 229 -22.74 -21.79 -36.62
C ASP A 229 -21.61 -21.23 -37.50
N LEU A 230 -21.59 -21.57 -38.80
CA LEU A 230 -20.67 -20.96 -39.76
C LEU A 230 -20.93 -19.47 -39.91
N ALA A 231 -22.21 -19.04 -39.98
CA ALA A 231 -22.55 -17.63 -40.04
C ALA A 231 -22.12 -16.88 -38.77
N LYS A 232 -22.28 -17.47 -37.58
CA LYS A 232 -21.80 -16.93 -36.31
C LYS A 232 -20.27 -16.80 -36.29
N SER A 233 -19.55 -17.87 -36.61
CA SER A 233 -18.08 -17.84 -36.69
C SER A 233 -17.59 -16.81 -37.70
N HIS A 234 -18.25 -16.69 -38.86
CA HIS A 234 -17.90 -15.67 -39.83
C HIS A 234 -18.14 -14.26 -39.28
N ALA A 235 -19.25 -14.01 -38.60
CA ALA A 235 -19.55 -12.74 -37.97
C ALA A 235 -18.51 -12.36 -36.89
N GLU A 236 -17.99 -13.33 -36.14
CA GLU A 236 -16.92 -13.11 -35.15
C GLU A 236 -15.56 -12.80 -35.80
N LEU A 237 -15.28 -13.37 -36.98
CA LEU A 237 -14.04 -13.11 -37.72
C LEU A 237 -14.03 -11.74 -38.43
N VAL A 238 -15.19 -11.15 -38.74
CA VAL A 238 -15.27 -9.86 -39.44
C VAL A 238 -14.59 -8.72 -38.65
N PRO A 239 -14.88 -8.50 -37.34
CA PRO A 239 -14.20 -7.48 -36.55
C PRO A 239 -12.69 -7.68 -36.47
N LEU A 240 -12.23 -8.93 -36.30
CA LEU A 240 -10.81 -9.26 -36.23
C LEU A 240 -10.07 -8.98 -37.54
N ARG A 241 -10.77 -9.07 -38.67
CA ARG A 241 -10.26 -8.77 -40.01
C ARG A 241 -10.50 -7.32 -40.44
N SER A 242 -11.21 -6.53 -39.63
CA SER A 242 -11.49 -5.13 -39.97
C SER A 242 -10.17 -4.37 -40.14
N ALA A 243 -10.11 -3.51 -41.15
CA ALA A 243 -8.89 -2.79 -41.48
C ALA A 243 -8.53 -1.73 -40.41
N ASP A 244 -9.54 -1.20 -39.72
CA ASP A 244 -9.39 -0.04 -38.82
C ASP A 244 -9.24 -0.44 -37.34
N VAL A 245 -9.80 -1.58 -36.92
CA VAL A 245 -9.81 -2.02 -35.49
C VAL A 245 -9.36 -3.48 -35.33
N GLY A 246 -9.15 -4.19 -36.44
CA GLY A 246 -8.76 -5.58 -36.43
C GLY A 246 -7.27 -5.77 -36.14
N ILE A 247 -6.83 -7.02 -36.26
CA ILE A 247 -5.46 -7.43 -35.95
C ILE A 247 -4.43 -6.65 -36.78
N ASN A 248 -4.74 -6.34 -38.04
CA ASN A 248 -3.84 -5.57 -38.90
C ASN A 248 -3.67 -4.12 -38.44
N ALA A 249 -4.72 -3.49 -37.92
CA ALA A 249 -4.64 -2.14 -37.34
C ALA A 249 -3.74 -2.16 -36.10
N LEU A 250 -3.95 -3.13 -35.20
CA LEU A 250 -3.13 -3.30 -34.00
C LEU A 250 -1.66 -3.59 -34.34
N ILE A 251 -1.39 -4.40 -35.37
CA ILE A 251 -0.03 -4.64 -35.87
C ILE A 251 0.58 -3.33 -36.39
N GLY A 252 -0.18 -2.52 -37.12
CA GLY A 252 0.25 -1.21 -37.60
C GLY A 252 0.56 -0.24 -36.46
N GLU A 253 -0.31 -0.13 -35.47
CA GLU A 253 -0.09 0.69 -34.26
C GLU A 253 1.12 0.22 -33.45
N LEU A 254 1.27 -1.09 -33.29
CA LEU A 254 2.43 -1.67 -32.61
C LEU A 254 3.72 -1.37 -33.37
N GLY A 255 3.71 -1.45 -34.70
CA GLY A 255 4.83 -1.07 -35.55
C GLY A 255 5.22 0.40 -35.36
N LEU A 256 4.24 1.32 -35.41
CA LEU A 256 4.49 2.75 -35.18
C LEU A 256 5.02 3.04 -33.78
N ASN A 257 4.51 2.36 -32.76
CA ASN A 257 5.00 2.50 -31.39
C ASN A 257 6.40 1.92 -31.23
N HIS A 258 6.70 0.81 -31.90
CA HIS A 258 8.04 0.23 -31.96
C HIS A 258 9.03 1.20 -32.62
N ASP A 259 8.67 1.77 -33.77
CA ASP A 259 9.52 2.75 -34.47
C ASP A 259 9.76 4.00 -33.62
N ARG A 260 8.73 4.48 -32.91
CA ARG A 260 8.88 5.59 -31.94
C ARG A 260 9.82 5.23 -30.81
N LEU A 261 9.70 4.03 -30.24
CA LEU A 261 10.56 3.58 -29.15
C LEU A 261 12.01 3.45 -29.61
N THR A 262 12.24 2.83 -30.77
CA THR A 262 13.56 2.72 -31.39
C THR A 262 14.17 4.10 -31.62
N LYS A 263 13.40 5.05 -32.16
CA LYS A 263 13.86 6.42 -32.34
C LYS A 263 14.21 7.10 -31.01
N SER A 264 13.41 6.95 -29.96
CA SER A 264 13.73 7.49 -28.64
C SER A 264 15.00 6.86 -28.04
N ILE A 265 15.22 5.56 -28.26
CA ILE A 265 16.44 4.87 -27.84
C ILE A 265 17.65 5.42 -28.60
N ASP A 266 17.53 5.60 -29.93
CA ASP A 266 18.58 6.19 -30.75
C ASP A 266 18.87 7.64 -30.33
N GLU A 267 17.85 8.44 -30.04
CA GLU A 267 17.99 9.80 -29.52
C GLU A 267 18.67 9.83 -28.13
N LEU A 268 18.39 8.85 -27.26
CA LEU A 268 19.08 8.71 -25.98
C LEU A 268 20.55 8.31 -26.16
N GLU A 269 20.83 7.42 -27.11
CA GLU A 269 22.17 6.94 -27.41
C GLU A 269 23.02 8.01 -28.11
N THR A 270 22.43 8.79 -29.02
CA THR A 270 23.16 9.71 -29.91
C THR A 270 22.95 11.20 -29.63
N GLY A 271 21.92 11.58 -28.87
CA GLY A 271 21.54 12.98 -28.64
C GLY A 271 22.45 13.74 -27.67
N GLY A 272 23.43 13.08 -27.04
CA GLY A 272 24.43 13.72 -26.20
C GLY A 272 25.74 14.02 -26.94
N GLU A 273 26.66 14.69 -26.26
CA GLU A 273 28.04 14.90 -26.78
C GLU A 273 28.82 13.60 -26.97
N ALA A 274 28.39 12.51 -26.32
CA ALA A 274 28.97 11.18 -26.43
C ALA A 274 27.88 10.10 -26.24
N PRO A 275 28.14 8.84 -26.65
CA PRO A 275 27.20 7.72 -26.47
C PRO A 275 26.73 7.59 -25.02
N LEU A 276 25.47 7.20 -24.80
CA LEU A 276 24.88 7.14 -23.45
C LEU A 276 25.73 6.30 -22.49
N GLY A 277 26.28 5.17 -22.96
CA GLY A 277 27.18 4.33 -22.17
C GLY A 277 28.41 5.09 -21.65
N THR A 278 29.04 5.90 -22.50
CA THR A 278 30.21 6.72 -22.10
C THR A 278 29.84 7.84 -21.13
N ARG A 279 28.66 8.45 -21.29
CA ARG A 279 28.12 9.46 -20.37
C ARG A 279 27.81 8.85 -19.00
N VAL A 280 27.27 7.65 -18.96
CA VAL A 280 27.03 6.92 -17.71
C VAL A 280 28.34 6.54 -17.03
N GLU A 281 29.35 6.08 -17.80
CA GLU A 281 30.67 5.75 -17.25
C GLU A 281 31.37 6.99 -16.69
N THR A 282 31.35 8.11 -17.42
CA THR A 282 31.92 9.38 -16.94
C THR A 282 31.18 9.90 -15.72
N LEU A 283 29.85 9.83 -15.68
CA LEU A 283 29.07 10.18 -14.48
C LEU A 283 29.41 9.29 -13.29
N SER A 284 29.63 7.99 -13.51
CA SER A 284 30.07 7.04 -12.48
C SER A 284 31.47 7.40 -11.94
N LYS A 285 32.43 7.69 -12.83
CA LYS A 285 33.78 8.14 -12.44
C LYS A 285 33.72 9.46 -11.67
N ASN A 286 32.95 10.43 -12.15
CA ASN A 286 32.77 11.72 -11.49
C ASN A 286 32.12 11.55 -10.12
N LYS A 287 31.14 10.65 -9.96
CA LYS A 287 30.53 10.33 -8.67
C LYS A 287 31.58 9.80 -7.68
N ILE A 288 32.40 8.83 -8.11
CA ILE A 288 33.47 8.27 -7.26
C ILE A 288 34.48 9.37 -6.87
N GLU A 289 34.86 10.25 -7.80
CA GLU A 289 35.76 11.36 -7.50
C GLU A 289 35.13 12.35 -6.50
N ILE A 290 33.85 12.67 -6.65
CA ILE A 290 33.12 13.54 -5.70
C ILE A 290 33.04 12.89 -4.32
N GLU A 291 32.75 11.59 -4.23
CA GLU A 291 32.76 10.85 -2.95
C GLU A 291 34.14 10.88 -2.29
N GLN A 292 35.22 10.73 -3.06
CA GLN A 292 36.59 10.86 -2.55
C GLN A 292 36.91 12.29 -2.08
N ARG A 293 36.47 13.31 -2.83
CA ARG A 293 36.64 14.71 -2.41
C ARG A 293 35.85 15.02 -1.14
N LEU A 294 34.64 14.45 -1.00
CA LEU A 294 33.83 14.59 0.20
C LEU A 294 34.51 13.95 1.42
N ALA A 295 35.05 12.74 1.28
CA ALA A 295 35.82 12.10 2.34
C ALA A 295 37.02 12.96 2.80
N ARG A 296 37.73 13.61 1.87
CA ARG A 296 38.82 14.55 2.21
C ARG A 296 38.33 15.79 2.94
N ILE A 297 37.12 16.28 2.62
CA ILE A 297 36.50 17.41 3.33
C ILE A 297 36.11 16.98 4.75
N ASP A 298 35.56 15.78 4.93
CA ASP A 298 35.25 15.23 6.25
C ASP A 298 36.51 15.08 7.10
N ASP A 299 37.62 14.59 6.52
CA ASP A 299 38.92 14.55 7.20
C ASP A 299 39.39 15.95 7.62
N SER A 300 39.24 16.94 6.73
CA SER A 300 39.59 18.34 7.02
C SER A 300 38.72 18.92 8.15
N PHE A 301 37.43 18.56 8.19
CA PHE A 301 36.52 18.94 9.26
C PHE A 301 36.89 18.31 10.60
N ASN A 302 37.30 17.04 10.59
CA ASN A 302 37.81 16.36 11.78
C ASN A 302 39.10 17.01 12.31
N ILE A 303 40.02 17.41 11.42
CA ILE A 303 41.22 18.17 11.80
C ILE A 303 40.83 19.53 12.40
N LEU A 304 39.91 20.27 11.78
CA LEU A 304 39.42 21.55 12.32
C LEU A 304 38.79 21.38 13.72
N LYS A 305 38.04 20.30 13.94
CA LYS A 305 37.48 19.98 15.24
C LYS A 305 38.57 19.70 16.28
N ALA A 306 39.60 18.94 15.92
CA ALA A 306 40.75 18.70 16.80
C ALA A 306 41.47 20.03 17.15
N VAL A 307 41.74 20.87 16.16
CA VAL A 307 42.32 22.20 16.36
C VAL A 307 41.46 23.07 17.27
N SER A 308 40.13 23.04 17.13
CA SER A 308 39.24 23.79 18.02
C SER A 308 39.30 23.32 19.47
N LEU A 309 39.46 22.01 19.69
CA LEU A 309 39.66 21.42 21.02
C LEU A 309 41.00 21.86 21.61
N ASP A 310 42.06 21.85 20.81
CA ASP A 310 43.39 22.30 21.21
C ASP A 310 43.38 23.78 21.61
N PHE A 311 42.63 24.63 20.88
CA PHE A 311 42.46 26.04 21.25
C PHE A 311 41.71 26.22 22.57
N GLU A 312 40.69 25.39 22.83
CA GLU A 312 39.99 25.40 24.12
C GLU A 312 40.93 24.97 25.26
N GLU A 313 41.75 23.94 25.05
CA GLU A 313 42.77 23.52 26.02
C GLU A 313 43.80 24.63 26.26
N LEU A 314 44.28 25.28 25.20
CA LEU A 314 45.21 26.42 25.31
C LEU A 314 44.57 27.60 26.07
N ALA A 315 43.29 27.88 25.86
CA ALA A 315 42.57 28.91 26.61
C ALA A 315 42.46 28.55 28.11
N GLN A 316 42.19 27.29 28.43
CA GLN A 316 42.18 26.80 29.82
C GLN A 316 43.57 26.91 30.47
N ARG A 317 44.63 26.47 29.78
CA ARG A 317 46.02 26.61 30.24
C ARG A 317 46.41 28.06 30.43
N ARG A 318 46.01 28.96 29.52
CA ARG A 318 46.21 30.40 29.67
C ARG A 318 45.50 30.93 30.92
N ALA A 319 44.25 30.58 31.14
CA ALA A 319 43.51 31.01 32.33
C ALA A 319 44.14 30.46 33.62
N GLN A 320 44.68 29.23 33.59
CA GLN A 320 45.43 28.67 34.71
C GLN A 320 46.73 29.42 34.96
N LEU A 321 47.49 29.75 33.89
CA LEU A 321 48.70 30.56 34.00
C LEU A 321 48.39 31.96 34.55
N GLU A 322 47.34 32.62 34.05
CA GLU A 322 46.90 33.93 34.55
C GLU A 322 46.52 33.86 36.04
N ARG A 323 45.81 32.82 36.49
CA ARG A 323 45.55 32.60 37.92
C ARG A 323 46.83 32.38 38.71
N SER A 324 47.73 31.51 38.24
CA SER A 324 49.00 31.25 38.94
C SER A 324 49.90 32.49 38.99
N LEU A 325 49.88 33.33 37.94
CA LEU A 325 50.59 34.59 37.93
C LEU A 325 49.96 35.59 38.90
N ALA A 326 48.63 35.65 38.97
CA ALA A 326 47.92 36.49 39.94
C ALA A 326 48.20 36.04 41.38
N ASP A 327 48.29 34.73 41.65
CA ASP A 327 48.69 34.17 42.95
C ASP A 327 50.17 34.47 43.29
N VAL A 328 51.03 34.56 42.27
CA VAL A 328 52.43 34.97 42.45
C VAL A 328 52.54 36.47 42.63
N GLU A 329 51.75 37.27 41.92
CA GLU A 329 51.77 38.73 41.98
C GLU A 329 51.19 39.22 43.31
N ASN A 330 50.08 38.61 43.75
CA ASN A 330 49.35 38.96 44.96
C ASN A 330 49.43 37.83 46.00
N ASP A 331 49.92 38.16 47.20
CA ASP A 331 49.90 37.23 48.35
C ASP A 331 48.46 36.91 48.81
N SER A 332 48.28 35.96 49.74
CA SER A 332 46.96 35.63 50.33
C SER A 332 46.27 36.83 51.01
N ASP A 333 47.07 37.84 51.40
CA ASP A 333 46.62 39.11 51.97
C ASP A 333 46.41 40.22 50.92
N GLY A 334 46.54 39.91 49.63
CA GLY A 334 46.38 40.86 48.52
C GLY A 334 47.55 41.83 48.31
N LYS A 335 48.72 41.56 48.91
CA LYS A 335 49.91 42.41 48.78
C LYS A 335 50.69 42.08 47.51
N SER A 336 51.06 43.10 46.74
CA SER A 336 51.82 42.92 45.51
C SER A 336 53.24 42.40 45.78
N LEU A 337 53.90 41.86 44.74
CA LEU A 337 55.30 41.45 44.81
C LEU A 337 56.23 42.63 45.14
N ALA A 338 55.88 43.83 44.65
CA ALA A 338 56.58 45.07 44.99
C ALA A 338 56.43 45.43 46.48
N ASP A 339 55.23 45.27 47.06
CA ASP A 339 55.00 45.51 48.48
C ASP A 339 55.80 44.53 49.36
N ARG A 340 55.87 43.26 48.95
CA ARG A 340 56.69 42.25 49.63
C ARG A 340 58.18 42.55 49.51
N GLN A 341 58.65 42.98 48.35
CA GLN A 341 60.03 43.41 48.16
C GLN A 341 60.37 44.62 49.06
N ASN A 342 59.47 45.59 49.15
CA ASN A 342 59.62 46.75 50.03
C ASN A 342 59.64 46.32 51.50
N ALA A 343 58.73 45.45 51.93
CA ALA A 343 58.71 44.93 53.30
C ALA A 343 59.99 44.14 53.65
N LEU A 344 60.53 43.37 52.71
CA LEU A 344 61.79 42.65 52.89
C LEU A 344 62.98 43.63 52.97
N ASN A 345 63.00 44.66 52.13
CA ASN A 345 64.01 45.72 52.19
C ASN A 345 63.96 46.46 53.52
N ASP A 346 62.77 46.82 54.01
CA ASP A 346 62.56 47.46 55.30
C ASP A 346 63.03 46.55 56.45
N PHE A 347 62.71 45.26 56.39
CA PHE A 347 63.20 44.28 57.35
C PHE A 347 64.73 44.17 57.34
N VAL A 348 65.36 44.15 56.16
CA VAL A 348 66.83 44.14 56.03
C VAL A 348 67.42 45.43 56.59
N LEU A 349 66.80 46.59 56.33
CA LEU A 349 67.25 47.87 56.84
C LEU A 349 67.16 47.92 58.37
N GLN A 350 66.04 47.47 58.94
CA GLN A 350 65.82 47.36 60.38
C GLN A 350 66.79 46.36 61.01
N SER A 351 67.04 45.22 60.35
CA SER A 351 68.01 44.22 60.82
C SER A 351 69.43 44.77 60.81
N ARG A 352 69.81 45.53 59.77
CA ARG A 352 71.10 46.24 59.71
C ARG A 352 71.22 47.28 60.82
N GLN A 353 70.18 48.07 61.07
CA GLN A 353 70.15 49.03 62.18
C GLN A 353 70.29 48.35 63.53
N ARG A 354 69.55 47.24 63.76
CA ARG A 354 69.66 46.43 64.98
C ARG A 354 71.06 45.83 65.16
N LEU A 355 71.66 45.32 64.08
CA LEU A 355 73.04 44.82 64.11
C LEU A 355 74.04 45.94 64.42
N GLY A 356 73.85 47.14 63.85
CA GLY A 356 74.65 48.31 64.18
C GLY A 356 74.54 48.70 65.65
N ALA A 357 73.33 48.76 66.20
CA ALA A 357 73.09 49.01 67.62
C ALA A 357 73.71 47.91 68.50
N LEU A 358 73.59 46.64 68.10
CA LEU A 358 74.24 45.53 68.82
C LEU A 358 75.76 45.66 68.78
N GLN A 359 76.34 46.05 67.65
CA GLN A 359 77.77 46.29 67.52
C GLN A 359 78.22 47.44 68.44
N GLU A 360 77.47 48.53 68.50
CA GLU A 360 77.73 49.63 69.44
C GLU A 360 77.64 49.14 70.89
N THR A 361 76.60 48.39 71.27
CA THR A 361 76.52 47.79 72.61
C THR A 361 77.65 46.82 72.92
N LEU A 362 78.17 46.10 71.91
CA LEU A 362 79.31 45.21 72.08
C LEU A 362 80.59 46.01 72.27
N THR A 363 80.75 47.16 71.59
CA THR A 363 81.88 48.06 71.83
C THR A 363 81.84 48.67 73.23
N THR A 364 80.67 49.08 73.73
CA THR A 364 80.54 49.61 75.09
C THR A 364 80.74 48.52 76.15
N LEU A 365 80.22 47.30 75.92
CA LEU A 365 80.47 46.15 76.79
C LEU A 365 81.96 45.79 76.85
N ASN A 366 82.66 45.82 75.71
CA ASN A 366 84.11 45.62 75.69
C ASN A 366 84.85 46.72 76.46
N ALA A 367 84.45 47.98 76.31
CA ALA A 367 85.00 49.08 77.09
C ALA A 367 84.80 48.86 78.60
N PHE A 368 83.58 48.49 79.03
CA PHE A 368 83.30 48.13 80.42
C PHE A 368 84.15 46.94 80.90
N LYS A 369 84.32 45.91 80.07
CA LYS A 369 85.18 44.77 80.40
C LYS A 369 86.63 45.20 80.59
N THR A 370 87.14 46.10 79.75
CA THR A 370 88.49 46.65 79.89
C THR A 370 88.62 47.47 81.17
N GLU A 371 87.63 48.30 81.49
CA GLU A 371 87.61 49.11 82.71
C GLU A 371 87.50 48.25 83.97
N LEU A 372 86.69 47.20 83.96
CA LEU A 372 86.58 46.23 85.05
C LEU A 372 87.90 45.47 85.24
N SER A 373 88.54 45.04 84.14
CA SER A 373 89.85 44.39 84.19
C SER A 373 90.92 45.32 84.77
N LYS A 374 90.86 46.62 84.43
CA LYS A 374 91.73 47.65 85.01
C LYS A 374 91.46 47.86 86.50
N SER A 375 90.21 48.03 86.90
CA SER A 375 89.81 48.16 88.31
C SER A 375 90.21 46.93 89.12
N GLN A 376 90.09 45.73 88.57
CA GLN A 376 90.54 44.50 89.22
C GLN A 376 92.07 44.45 89.35
N ALA A 377 92.82 44.90 88.34
CA ALA A 377 94.28 45.02 88.43
C ALA A 377 94.70 46.05 89.49
N ASP A 378 94.00 47.18 89.59
CA ASP A 378 94.26 48.24 90.59
C ASP A 378 93.96 47.78 92.03
N LEU A 379 93.10 46.77 92.22
CA LEU A 379 92.80 46.18 93.53
C LEU A 379 93.83 45.13 94.00
N VAL A 380 94.64 44.56 93.10
CA VAL A 380 95.65 43.54 93.44
C VAL A 380 96.73 44.08 94.39
N PRO A 381 97.32 45.28 94.19
CA PRO A 381 98.30 45.86 95.11
C PRO A 381 97.76 46.09 96.53
N LEU A 382 96.49 46.47 96.66
CA LEU A 382 95.85 46.72 97.96
C LEU A 382 95.66 45.45 98.79
N LYS A 383 95.52 44.29 98.13
CA LYS A 383 95.42 42.95 98.74
C LYS A 383 96.77 42.23 98.87
N ALA A 384 97.88 42.84 98.43
CA ALA A 384 99.17 42.16 98.47
C ALA A 384 99.64 41.98 99.92
N PRO A 385 100.07 40.78 100.33
CA PRO A 385 100.42 40.48 101.73
C PRO A 385 101.66 41.23 102.26
N VAL A 386 102.44 41.88 101.38
CA VAL A 386 103.70 42.57 101.74
C VAL A 386 103.58 44.09 101.73
N PHE A 387 102.68 44.67 100.92
CA PHE A 387 102.52 46.14 100.77
C PHE A 387 101.06 46.61 100.86
N GLY A 388 100.12 45.67 101.00
CA GLY A 388 98.70 45.95 101.07
C GLY A 388 98.25 46.40 102.45
N ILE A 389 96.94 46.61 102.57
CA ILE A 389 96.32 47.13 103.81
C ILE A 389 96.61 46.19 105.00
N GLU A 390 96.68 44.88 104.78
CA GLU A 390 97.04 43.89 105.82
C GLU A 390 98.48 44.06 106.34
N ALA A 391 99.45 44.29 105.46
CA ALA A 391 100.83 44.55 105.86
C ALA A 391 100.94 45.85 106.66
N MET A 392 100.22 46.89 106.23
CA MET A 392 100.18 48.18 106.93
C MET A 392 99.54 48.06 108.32
N ILE A 393 98.52 47.22 108.50
CA ILE A 393 97.92 46.91 109.82
C ILE A 393 98.92 46.17 110.72
N ALA A 394 99.71 45.24 110.15
CA ALA A 394 100.73 44.51 110.88
C ALA A 394 101.87 45.45 111.37
N ASP A 395 102.34 46.37 110.52
CA ASP A 395 103.35 47.37 110.89
C ASP A 395 102.86 48.35 111.97
N VAL A 396 101.59 48.78 111.89
CA VAL A 396 101.00 49.62 112.94
C VAL A 396 100.89 48.85 114.27
N SER A 397 100.60 47.56 114.24
CA SER A 397 100.55 46.74 115.46
C SER A 397 101.93 46.54 116.09
N THR A 398 102.96 46.27 115.29
CA THR A 398 104.34 46.09 115.78
C THR A 398 104.91 47.38 116.36
N THR A 399 104.67 48.53 115.73
CA THR A 399 105.10 49.84 116.25
C THR A 399 104.41 50.20 117.56
N ARG A 400 103.11 49.92 117.70
CA ARG A 400 102.37 50.07 118.97
C ARG A 400 103.00 49.22 120.09
N ASP A 401 103.31 47.95 119.80
CA ASP A 401 103.87 47.03 120.80
C ASP A 401 105.28 47.46 121.23
N LEU A 402 106.09 47.97 120.30
CA LEU A 402 107.40 48.56 120.61
C LEU A 402 107.26 49.78 121.53
N LEU A 403 106.34 50.69 121.21
CA LEU A 403 106.07 51.91 122.00
C LEU A 403 105.66 51.58 123.43
N ALA A 404 104.74 50.62 123.60
CA ALA A 404 104.32 50.14 124.91
C ALA A 404 105.49 49.57 125.73
N ARG A 405 106.42 48.85 125.06
CA ARG A 405 107.62 48.29 125.70
C ARG A 405 108.59 49.38 126.16
N THR A 406 108.89 50.35 125.30
CA THR A 406 109.76 51.49 125.67
C THR A 406 109.18 52.34 126.78
N VAL A 407 107.86 52.56 126.82
CA VAL A 407 107.22 53.27 127.95
C VAL A 407 107.36 52.46 129.24
N GLY A 408 107.16 51.14 129.19
CA GLY A 408 107.39 50.26 130.34
C GLY A 408 108.84 50.26 130.85
N GLU A 409 109.82 50.30 129.94
CA GLU A 409 111.24 50.40 130.30
C GLU A 409 111.58 51.76 130.93
N ILE A 410 111.01 52.85 130.40
CA ILE A 410 111.16 54.19 130.96
C ILE A 410 110.56 54.24 132.38
N GLU A 411 109.41 53.60 132.61
CA GLU A 411 108.77 53.52 133.94
C GLU A 411 109.57 52.67 134.94
N ALA A 412 110.27 51.63 134.50
CA ALA A 412 111.07 50.76 135.37
C ALA A 412 112.45 51.35 135.75
N SER A 413 112.98 52.30 134.96
CA SER A 413 114.34 52.85 135.13
C SER A 413 114.44 54.02 136.13
N GLY A 414 113.31 54.51 136.64
CA GLY A 414 113.29 55.63 137.58
C GLY A 414 112.89 55.21 138.99
N ASP A 415 113.60 55.75 140.00
CA ASP A 415 113.22 55.60 141.43
C ASP A 415 111.80 56.15 141.75
N VAL A 416 111.20 56.92 140.83
CA VAL A 416 109.85 57.47 140.92
C VAL A 416 109.23 57.57 139.52
N THR A 417 107.90 57.42 139.42
CA THR A 417 107.18 57.36 138.13
C THR A 417 107.38 58.61 137.27
N LEU A 418 107.32 58.46 135.94
CA LEU A 418 107.56 59.56 134.99
C LEU A 418 106.64 60.77 135.25
N ALA A 419 105.39 60.51 135.67
CA ALA A 419 104.43 61.53 136.07
C ALA A 419 104.96 62.42 137.22
N SER A 420 105.59 61.81 138.23
CA SER A 420 106.13 62.56 139.37
C SER A 420 107.35 63.44 139.01
N ARG A 421 108.17 63.01 138.04
CA ARG A 421 109.34 63.77 137.57
C ARG A 421 108.91 65.01 136.76
N VAL A 422 107.85 64.88 135.96
CA VAL A 422 107.25 66.01 135.22
C VAL A 422 106.65 67.05 136.19
N ASP A 423 106.04 66.60 137.29
CA ASP A 423 105.45 67.48 138.29
C ASP A 423 106.52 68.28 139.07
N ALA A 424 107.64 67.63 139.42
CA ALA A 424 108.78 68.30 140.04
C ALA A 424 109.44 69.36 139.13
N LEU A 425 109.60 69.07 137.83
CA LEU A 425 110.16 70.01 136.86
C LEU A 425 109.26 71.25 136.68
N THR A 426 107.94 71.03 136.68
CA THR A 426 106.95 72.11 136.56
C THR A 426 107.00 73.05 137.78
N LYS A 427 107.26 72.50 138.97
CA LYS A 427 107.42 73.28 140.21
C LYS A 427 108.70 74.12 140.20
N SER A 428 109.81 73.54 139.75
CA SER A 428 111.10 74.24 139.60
C SER A 428 111.03 75.40 138.60
N LYS A 429 110.33 75.22 137.47
CA LYS A 429 110.15 76.29 136.47
C LYS A 429 109.46 77.53 137.07
N ARG A 430 108.38 77.33 137.85
CA ARG A 430 107.65 78.43 138.52
C ARG A 430 108.53 79.22 139.49
N GLU A 431 109.41 78.54 140.22
CA GLU A 431 110.32 79.18 141.18
C GLU A 431 111.37 80.08 140.47
N VAL A 432 111.84 79.66 139.29
CA VAL A 432 112.78 80.45 138.48
C VAL A 432 112.12 81.72 137.92
N GLU A 433 110.87 81.63 137.47
CA GLU A 433 110.10 82.79 136.98
C GLU A 433 109.90 83.84 138.08
N ASP A 434 109.65 83.42 139.32
CA ASP A 434 109.46 84.30 140.49
C ASP A 434 110.75 85.05 140.90
N ARG A 435 111.91 84.40 140.75
CA ARG A 435 113.23 85.03 140.96
C ARG A 435 113.55 86.06 139.90
N LEU A 436 113.14 85.84 138.65
CA LEU A 436 113.33 86.77 137.53
C LEU A 436 112.53 88.06 137.73
N ALA A 437 111.28 87.96 138.22
CA ALA A 437 110.45 89.13 138.53
C ALA A 437 111.11 90.07 139.56
N ARG A 438 111.70 89.52 140.64
CA ARG A 438 112.38 90.31 141.69
C ARG A 438 113.63 91.03 141.19
N ILE A 439 114.33 90.46 140.20
CA ILE A 439 115.51 91.11 139.61
C ILE A 439 115.09 92.35 138.80
N PHE A 440 113.96 92.28 138.09
CA PHE A 440 113.43 93.43 137.35
C PHE A 440 113.01 94.59 138.26
N ASP A 441 112.44 94.30 139.44
CA ASP A 441 112.08 95.34 140.42
C ASP A 441 113.30 96.09 140.96
N ASN A 442 114.41 95.39 141.24
CA ASN A 442 115.65 96.01 141.69
C ASN A 442 116.29 96.92 140.62
N PHE A 443 116.16 96.57 139.33
CA PHE A 443 116.63 97.42 138.23
C PHE A 443 115.81 98.71 138.11
N ASN A 444 114.50 98.65 138.32
CA ASN A 444 113.63 99.84 138.32
C ASN A 444 113.96 100.81 139.47
N ALA A 445 114.29 100.28 140.66
CA ALA A 445 114.69 101.11 141.80
C ALA A 445 116.03 101.85 141.55
N LEU A 446 116.96 101.21 140.85
CA LEU A 446 118.26 101.79 140.45
C LEU A 446 118.09 102.94 139.44
N ASP A 447 117.13 102.84 138.53
CA ASP A 447 116.86 103.88 137.55
C ASP A 447 116.14 105.11 138.17
N ALA A 448 115.34 104.91 139.22
CA ALA A 448 114.75 106.00 140.01
C ALA A 448 115.82 106.82 140.76
N LEU A 449 116.79 106.14 141.39
CA LEU A 449 117.94 106.78 142.05
C LEU A 449 118.77 107.63 141.08
N ARG A 450 118.95 107.15 139.84
CA ARG A 450 119.63 107.90 138.78
C ARG A 450 118.89 109.18 138.39
N LYS A 451 117.55 109.13 138.38
CA LYS A 451 116.69 110.27 138.01
C LYS A 451 116.71 111.37 139.06
N ASP A 452 116.71 111.02 140.34
CA ASP A 452 116.78 111.99 141.44
C ASP A 452 118.12 112.71 141.51
N ILE A 453 119.24 112.01 141.26
CA ILE A 453 120.57 112.64 141.13
C ILE A 453 120.57 113.67 139.97
N GLY A 454 119.90 113.37 138.86
CA GLY A 454 119.71 114.35 137.79
C GLY A 454 118.93 115.60 138.22
N GLY A 455 117.94 115.44 139.11
CA GLY A 455 117.18 116.53 139.72
C GLY A 455 118.03 117.43 140.62
N ILE A 456 118.96 116.84 141.39
CA ILE A 456 119.93 117.55 142.22
C ILE A 456 120.79 118.51 141.38
N PHE A 457 121.22 118.10 140.18
CA PHE A 457 122.05 118.95 139.32
C PHE A 457 121.27 120.07 138.59
N SER A 458 120.03 119.82 138.20
CA SER A 458 119.16 120.82 137.55
C SER A 458 118.84 122.00 138.49
N THR A 459 118.53 121.69 139.75
CA THR A 459 118.06 122.71 140.70
C THR A 459 119.20 123.63 141.15
N ILE A 460 120.41 123.09 141.33
CA ILE A 460 121.63 123.87 141.62
C ILE A 460 121.98 124.79 140.43
N ARG A 461 121.81 124.31 139.20
CA ARG A 461 122.10 125.11 138.00
C ARG A 461 121.13 126.27 137.79
N ASN A 462 119.84 126.10 138.12
CA ASN A 462 118.86 127.16 137.93
C ASN A 462 118.90 128.27 138.98
N SER A 463 119.32 127.99 140.21
CA SER A 463 119.46 129.06 141.21
C SER A 463 120.73 129.89 141.00
N LEU A 464 121.83 129.28 140.56
CA LEU A 464 123.06 130.03 140.25
C LEU A 464 122.89 131.00 139.06
N ASN A 465 122.01 130.69 138.11
CA ASN A 465 121.69 131.56 136.98
C ASN A 465 120.79 132.76 137.35
N ARG A 466 120.35 132.90 138.60
CA ARG A 466 119.44 133.98 139.04
C ARG A 466 120.11 135.08 139.86
N ILE A 467 121.44 135.19 139.79
CA ILE A 467 122.22 136.37 140.21
C ILE A 467 122.48 137.26 138.98
N GLY A 468 121.41 137.62 138.26
CA GLY A 468 121.40 138.62 137.20
C GLY A 468 120.33 139.65 137.51
#